data_AF-A0A1F3SY28-F1
#
_entry.id   AF-A0A1F3SY28-F1
#
_cell.length_a   1.000
_cell.length_b   1.000
_cell.length_c   1.000
_cell.angle_alpha   90.00
_cell.angle_beta   90.00
_cell.angle_gamma   90.00
#
_symmetry.space_group_name_H-M   'P 1'
#
loop_
_entity.id
_entity.type
_entity.pdbx_description
1 polymer ?
#
loop_
_entity_poly.entity_id
_entity_poly.type
_entity_poly.pdbx_seq_one_letter_code
_entity_poly.pdbx_strand_id
1 'polypeptide(L)'
;MVKNVLFVWLTSLLFIACAHTTSNRCQELDWYEIGRQDGANGLESLARRQVKTICQNSDQSLSEALYHNGFDAGVAQFCTTKKGFELGRTGAKLVEVCPVL
;
A
#
# COMPACT_ATOMS: atom_id res chain seq x y z
N MET A 1 19.07 37.36 38.94
CA MET A 1 17.96 37.38 37.95
C MET A 1 18.34 36.79 36.59
N VAL A 2 19.58 36.97 36.09
CA VAL A 2 20.01 36.47 34.75
C VAL A 2 20.05 34.93 34.63
N LYS A 3 20.30 34.21 35.74
CA LYS A 3 20.45 32.75 35.77
C LYS A 3 19.14 31.98 35.50
N ASN A 4 18.00 32.51 35.94
CA ASN A 4 16.67 31.94 35.61
C ASN A 4 16.26 32.23 34.17
N VAL A 5 16.69 33.37 33.61
CA VAL A 5 16.44 33.70 32.20
C VAL A 5 17.21 32.72 31.31
N LEU A 6 18.50 32.48 31.58
CA LEU A 6 19.29 31.49 30.84
C LEU A 6 18.67 30.07 30.82
N PHE A 7 18.04 29.65 31.92
CA PHE A 7 17.40 28.34 32.01
C PHE A 7 16.09 28.24 31.20
N VAL A 8 15.33 29.33 31.10
CA VAL A 8 14.09 29.43 30.32
C VAL A 8 14.36 29.51 28.81
N TRP A 9 15.51 30.07 28.42
CA TRP A 9 15.94 30.11 27.01
C TRP A 9 16.47 28.76 26.51
N LEU A 10 17.12 27.96 27.39
CA LEU A 10 17.64 26.64 27.02
C LEU A 10 16.51 25.60 26.81
N THR A 11 15.36 25.77 27.46
CA THR A 11 14.21 24.86 27.35
C THR A 11 13.30 25.13 26.13
N SER A 12 13.29 26.35 25.59
CA SER A 12 12.50 26.68 24.37
C SER A 12 13.07 26.08 23.09
N LEU A 13 14.36 25.71 23.05
CA LEU A 13 15.00 25.15 21.86
C LEU A 13 14.66 23.68 21.57
N LEU A 14 13.96 23.00 22.48
CA LEU A 14 13.64 21.57 22.38
C LEU A 14 12.28 21.27 21.73
N PHE A 15 11.51 22.30 21.33
CA PHE A 15 10.16 22.12 20.75
C PHE A 15 10.10 22.19 19.21
N ILE A 16 11.23 22.07 18.51
CA ILE A 16 11.24 21.93 17.04
C ILE A 16 11.31 20.44 16.69
N ALA A 17 10.24 19.69 16.97
CA ALA A 17 10.19 18.26 16.64
C ALA A 17 8.88 17.91 15.92
N CYS A 18 9.07 17.36 14.71
CA CYS A 18 8.12 16.65 13.86
C CYS A 18 6.93 17.42 13.27
N ALA A 19 7.23 18.34 12.36
CA ALA A 19 6.39 18.47 11.16
C ALA A 19 6.67 17.25 10.25
N HIS A 20 6.08 16.09 10.55
CA HIS A 20 5.99 15.02 9.55
C HIS A 20 5.02 15.52 8.48
N THR A 21 5.58 16.15 7.45
CA THR A 21 4.83 16.39 6.22
C THR A 21 4.50 15.00 5.68
N THR A 22 3.23 14.60 5.78
CA THR A 22 2.66 13.53 4.95
C THR A 22 2.66 14.06 3.51
N SER A 23 3.84 14.16 2.91
CA SER A 23 3.94 14.36 1.48
C SER A 23 3.17 13.18 0.87
N ASN A 24 2.22 13.52 0.01
CA ASN A 24 1.30 12.57 -0.58
C ASN A 24 2.13 11.73 -1.58
N ARG A 25 2.86 10.72 -1.08
CA ARG A 25 3.87 9.92 -1.82
C ARG A 25 3.29 9.08 -2.96
N CYS A 26 2.01 9.22 -3.23
CA CYS A 26 1.27 8.59 -4.30
C CYS A 26 1.90 8.73 -5.68
N GLN A 27 2.52 9.88 -5.97
CA GLN A 27 3.20 10.13 -7.24
C GLN A 27 4.56 9.43 -7.35
N GLU A 28 5.15 9.00 -6.23
CA GLU A 28 6.43 8.28 -6.19
C GLU A 28 6.23 6.76 -6.17
N LEU A 29 4.99 6.27 -6.03
CA LEU A 29 4.69 4.85 -5.96
C LEU A 29 4.55 4.25 -7.36
N ASP A 30 5.23 3.12 -7.59
CA ASP A 30 5.02 2.27 -8.75
C ASP A 30 3.77 1.41 -8.53
N TRP A 31 2.61 1.96 -8.90
CA TRP A 31 1.31 1.30 -8.75
C TRP A 31 1.24 -0.03 -9.50
N TYR A 32 1.91 -0.14 -10.65
CA TYR A 32 1.93 -1.37 -11.42
C TYR A 32 2.68 -2.47 -10.67
N GLU A 33 3.86 -2.19 -10.15
CA GLU A 33 4.64 -3.18 -9.41
C GLU A 33 3.95 -3.62 -8.12
N ILE A 34 3.30 -2.69 -7.41
CA ILE A 34 2.49 -3.00 -6.22
C ILE A 34 1.36 -3.97 -6.62
N GLY A 35 0.59 -3.64 -7.65
CA GLY A 35 -0.47 -4.52 -8.16
C GLY A 35 0.05 -5.90 -8.56
N ARG A 36 1.19 -5.96 -9.25
CA ARG A 36 1.82 -7.22 -9.69
C ARG A 36 2.20 -8.12 -8.54
N GLN A 37 2.76 -7.56 -7.47
CA GLN A 37 3.10 -8.32 -6.27
C GLN A 37 1.85 -8.81 -5.53
N ASP A 38 0.83 -7.97 -5.41
CA ASP A 38 -0.43 -8.37 -4.78
C ASP A 38 -1.14 -9.48 -5.54
N GLY A 39 -1.23 -9.36 -6.87
CA GLY A 39 -1.77 -10.40 -7.75
C GLY A 39 -1.04 -11.72 -7.58
N ALA A 40 0.31 -11.70 -7.60
CA ALA A 40 1.13 -12.90 -7.41
C ALA A 40 0.93 -13.57 -6.04
N ASN A 41 0.55 -12.79 -5.03
CA ASN A 41 0.27 -13.29 -3.67
C ASN A 41 -1.22 -13.65 -3.45
N GLY A 42 -2.10 -13.37 -4.41
CA GLY A 42 -3.55 -13.56 -4.27
C GLY A 42 -4.18 -12.59 -3.26
N LEU A 43 -3.60 -11.40 -3.10
CA LEU A 43 -4.05 -10.38 -2.15
C LEU A 43 -5.15 -9.52 -2.76
N GLU A 44 -6.37 -9.89 -2.44
CA GLU A 44 -7.59 -9.19 -2.85
C GLU A 44 -7.72 -7.77 -2.24
N SER A 45 -7.08 -7.52 -1.10
CA SER A 45 -7.38 -6.37 -0.25
C SER A 45 -7.12 -5.04 -0.94
N LEU A 46 -6.07 -4.90 -1.75
CA LEU A 46 -5.75 -3.67 -2.47
C LEU A 46 -6.48 -3.57 -3.82
N ALA A 47 -6.76 -4.70 -4.46
CA ALA A 47 -7.61 -4.75 -5.66
C ALA A 47 -9.06 -4.32 -5.38
N ARG A 48 -9.59 -4.59 -4.18
CA ARG A 48 -10.96 -4.18 -3.78
C ARG A 48 -11.01 -2.97 -2.84
N ARG A 49 -10.07 -2.78 -1.90
CA ARG A 49 -9.95 -1.52 -1.13
C ARG A 49 -9.19 -0.51 -1.98
N GLN A 50 -9.97 0.05 -2.89
CA GLN A 50 -9.76 1.30 -3.61
C GLN A 50 -8.43 1.99 -3.25
N VAL A 51 -7.51 2.02 -4.22
CA VAL A 51 -6.35 2.94 -4.30
C VAL A 51 -6.71 4.35 -3.82
N LYS A 52 -7.97 4.75 -4.01
CA LYS A 52 -8.68 5.91 -3.44
C LYS A 52 -8.41 6.24 -1.98
N THR A 53 -8.31 5.23 -1.13
CA THR A 53 -8.15 5.45 0.32
C THR A 53 -6.72 5.84 0.65
N ILE A 54 -5.76 5.37 -0.15
CA ILE A 54 -4.33 5.60 0.02
C ILE A 54 -3.94 6.93 -0.63
N CYS A 55 -4.58 7.27 -1.76
CA CYS A 55 -4.26 8.44 -2.56
C CYS A 55 -5.50 9.25 -2.94
N GLN A 56 -5.66 10.41 -2.29
CA GLN A 56 -6.82 11.31 -2.45
C GLN A 56 -6.55 12.46 -3.45
N ASN A 57 -5.77 12.21 -4.52
CA ASN A 57 -5.38 13.25 -5.49
C ASN A 57 -5.95 13.00 -6.91
N SER A 58 -5.85 14.01 -7.76
CA SER A 58 -6.36 14.06 -9.14
C SER A 58 -5.89 12.93 -10.08
N ASP A 59 -4.78 12.26 -9.78
CA ASP A 59 -4.19 11.18 -10.61
C ASP A 59 -4.73 9.77 -10.29
N GLN A 60 -5.76 9.71 -9.44
CA GLN A 60 -6.36 8.49 -8.92
C GLN A 60 -6.73 7.45 -9.99
N SER A 61 -7.33 7.87 -11.10
CA SER A 61 -7.77 6.96 -12.17
C SER A 61 -6.61 6.25 -12.85
N LEU A 62 -5.48 6.94 -13.02
CA LEU A 62 -4.26 6.36 -13.60
C LEU A 62 -3.61 5.37 -12.64
N SER A 63 -3.46 5.74 -11.35
CA SER A 63 -2.92 4.85 -10.33
C SER A 63 -3.74 3.56 -10.18
N GLU A 64 -5.07 3.68 -10.20
CA GLU A 64 -5.99 2.54 -10.17
C GLU A 64 -5.82 1.65 -11.40
N ALA A 65 -5.78 2.24 -12.60
CA ALA A 65 -5.55 1.48 -13.83
C ALA A 65 -4.18 0.76 -13.85
N LEU A 66 -3.12 1.44 -13.42
CA LEU A 66 -1.78 0.84 -13.32
C LEU A 66 -1.76 -0.31 -12.32
N TYR A 67 -2.38 -0.13 -11.15
CA TYR A 67 -2.53 -1.17 -10.15
C TYR A 67 -3.26 -2.40 -10.70
N HIS A 68 -4.41 -2.21 -11.34
CA HIS A 68 -5.18 -3.32 -11.90
C HIS A 68 -4.42 -4.06 -13.00
N ASN A 69 -3.76 -3.34 -13.91
CA ASN A 69 -2.92 -3.95 -14.95
C ASN A 69 -1.78 -4.78 -14.33
N GLY A 70 -1.14 -4.26 -13.28
CA GLY A 70 -0.13 -5.00 -12.53
C GLY A 70 -0.71 -6.25 -11.90
N PHE A 71 -1.85 -6.12 -11.22
CA PHE A 71 -2.55 -7.22 -10.58
C PHE A 71 -2.86 -8.35 -11.56
N ASP A 72 -3.43 -8.03 -12.72
CA ASP A 72 -3.74 -9.02 -13.75
C ASP A 72 -2.48 -9.73 -14.26
N ALA A 73 -1.36 -9.00 -14.39
CA ALA A 73 -0.08 -9.59 -14.77
C ALA A 73 0.51 -10.52 -13.69
N GLY A 74 0.26 -10.23 -12.41
CA GLY A 74 0.73 -11.02 -11.27
C GLY A 74 -0.15 -12.23 -10.96
N VAL A 75 -1.47 -12.08 -11.07
CA VAL A 75 -2.46 -13.03 -10.56
C VAL A 75 -2.41 -14.38 -11.27
N ALA A 76 -1.92 -14.43 -12.51
CA ALA A 76 -1.67 -15.68 -13.23
C ALA A 76 -0.67 -16.61 -12.49
N GLN A 77 0.25 -16.05 -11.68
CA GLN A 77 1.19 -16.85 -10.88
C GLN A 77 0.51 -17.48 -9.66
N PHE A 78 -0.49 -16.82 -9.10
CA PHE A 78 -1.29 -17.33 -8.00
C PHE A 78 -2.34 -18.34 -8.50
N CYS A 79 -3.00 -18.03 -9.61
CA CYS A 79 -4.13 -18.79 -10.15
C CYS A 79 -3.69 -20.02 -10.95
N THR A 80 -3.06 -20.95 -10.23
CA THR A 80 -2.61 -22.23 -10.77
C THR A 80 -3.31 -23.38 -10.07
N THR A 81 -3.50 -24.50 -10.77
CA THR A 81 -4.07 -25.73 -10.19
C THR A 81 -3.26 -26.21 -8.97
N LYS A 82 -1.92 -26.07 -9.03
CA LYS A 82 -1.04 -26.42 -7.91
C LYS A 82 -1.35 -25.60 -6.67
N LYS A 83 -1.48 -24.27 -6.81
CA LYS A 83 -1.81 -23.39 -5.69
C LYS A 83 -3.19 -23.69 -5.12
N GLY A 84 -4.18 -23.91 -6.00
CA GLY A 84 -5.53 -24.32 -5.59
C GLY A 84 -5.54 -25.62 -4.79
N PHE A 85 -4.81 -26.64 -5.24
CA PHE A 85 -4.66 -27.90 -4.51
C PHE A 85 -3.98 -27.71 -3.15
N GLU A 86 -2.89 -26.93 -3.09
CA GLU A 86 -2.20 -26.64 -1.84
C GLU A 86 -3.09 -25.94 -0.82
N LEU A 87 -3.87 -24.93 -1.24
CA LEU A 87 -4.83 -24.22 -0.39
C LEU A 87 -5.94 -25.15 0.10
N GLY A 88 -6.52 -25.96 -0.79
CA GLY A 88 -7.55 -26.93 -0.42
C GLY A 88 -7.04 -27.97 0.58
N ARG A 89 -5.81 -28.48 0.37
CA ARG A 89 -5.17 -29.48 1.26
C ARG A 89 -4.91 -28.94 2.66
N THR A 90 -4.57 -27.66 2.80
CA THR A 90 -4.32 -27.03 4.11
C THR A 90 -5.60 -26.53 4.78
N GLY A 91 -6.75 -26.64 4.11
CA GLY A 91 -8.02 -26.05 4.59
C GLY A 91 -8.01 -24.53 4.55
N ALA A 92 -7.09 -23.91 3.79
CA ALA A 92 -7.06 -22.48 3.60
C ALA A 92 -8.27 -22.02 2.77
N LYS A 93 -8.79 -20.83 3.09
CA LYS A 93 -9.91 -20.25 2.34
C LYS A 93 -9.46 -19.94 0.91
N LEU A 94 -10.26 -20.35 -0.07
CA LEU A 94 -10.07 -19.93 -1.44
C LEU A 94 -10.38 -18.43 -1.54
N VAL A 95 -9.45 -17.66 -2.08
CA VAL A 95 -9.64 -16.23 -2.35
C VAL A 95 -10.18 -16.10 -3.77
N GLU A 96 -11.30 -15.39 -3.94
CA GLU A 96 -11.95 -15.14 -5.23
C GLU A 96 -11.22 -14.03 -6.00
N VAL A 97 -9.98 -14.29 -6.38
CA VAL A 97 -9.12 -13.37 -7.16
C VAL A 97 -8.83 -13.88 -8.57
N CYS A 98 -9.11 -15.15 -8.84
CA CYS A 98 -8.82 -15.75 -10.14
C CYS A 98 -9.89 -15.37 -11.17
N PRO A 99 -9.48 -14.98 -12.39
CA PRO A 99 -10.42 -14.71 -13.46
C PRO A 99 -11.20 -15.97 -13.83
N VAL A 100 -12.46 -15.77 -14.24
CA VAL A 100 -13.26 -16.83 -14.84
C VAL A 100 -12.68 -17.13 -16.22
N LEU A 101 -12.40 -18.40 -16.49
CA LEU A 101 -11.97 -18.90 -17.80
C LEU A 101 -13.10 -18.81 -18.83
#